data_AF-A0A353ST44-F1
#
_entry.id   AF-A0A353ST44-F1
#
_cell.length_a   1.000
_cell.length_b   1.000
_cell.length_c   1.000
_cell.angle_alpha   90.00
_cell.angle_beta   90.00
_cell.angle_gamma   90.00
#
_symmetry.space_group_name_H-M   'P 1'
#
loop_
_entity.id
_entity.type
_entity.pdbx_description
1 polymer ?
#
loop_
_entity_poly.entity_id
_entity_poly.type
_entity_poly.pdbx_seq_one_letter_code
_entity_poly.pdbx_strand_id
1 'polypeptide(L)'
;AQKDPLKEYQREGFDLFADLISRIKEESLKRLFLVKVQREEEGAELKERAAAQRPARVTLSRGDIKSAGKTTQKRQGVKIGRNDPCPCGSGKKYKKCCG
;
A
#
# COMPACT_ATOMS: atom_id res chain seq x y z
N ALA A 1 -27.38 -42.95 17.92
CA ALA A 1 -26.71 -42.30 19.07
C ALA A 1 -26.30 -40.90 18.65
N GLN A 2 -26.65 -39.89 19.43
CA GLN A 2 -26.29 -38.49 19.15
C GLN A 2 -24.82 -38.30 19.50
N LYS A 3 -24.03 -37.84 18.54
CA LYS A 3 -22.61 -37.57 18.76
C LYS A 3 -22.46 -36.30 19.61
N ASP A 4 -21.43 -36.30 20.45
CA ASP A 4 -21.11 -35.18 21.32
C ASP A 4 -20.68 -33.96 20.47
N PRO A 5 -21.44 -32.85 20.49
CA PRO A 5 -21.16 -31.69 19.66
C PRO A 5 -19.81 -31.03 19.96
N LEU A 6 -19.32 -31.13 21.21
CA LEU A 6 -18.01 -30.59 21.57
C LEU A 6 -16.88 -31.35 20.87
N LYS A 7 -17.02 -32.67 20.75
CA LYS A 7 -16.00 -33.53 20.12
C LYS A 7 -15.95 -33.35 18.61
N GLU A 8 -17.11 -33.19 17.95
CA GLU A 8 -17.14 -32.89 16.52
C GLU A 8 -16.54 -31.51 16.23
N TYR A 9 -16.85 -30.49 17.04
CA TYR A 9 -16.21 -29.17 16.91
C TYR A 9 -14.68 -29.23 17.07
N GLN A 10 -14.18 -29.97 18.06
CA GLN A 10 -12.74 -30.14 18.26
C GLN A 10 -12.09 -30.86 17.08
N ARG A 11 -12.76 -31.87 16.52
CA ARG A 11 -12.26 -32.64 15.39
C ARG A 11 -12.19 -31.77 14.13
N GLU A 12 -13.28 -31.10 13.78
CA GLU A 12 -13.32 -30.19 12.63
C GLU A 12 -12.32 -29.04 12.79
N GLY A 13 -12.20 -28.47 13.99
CA GLY A 13 -11.22 -27.43 14.28
C GLY A 13 -9.78 -27.91 14.11
N PHE A 14 -9.47 -29.14 14.52
CA PHE A 14 -8.16 -29.74 14.33
C PHE A 14 -7.86 -30.01 12.85
N ASP A 15 -8.82 -30.53 12.10
CA ASP A 15 -8.66 -30.81 10.67
C ASP A 15 -8.35 -29.52 9.89
N LEU A 16 -9.07 -28.43 10.17
CA LEU A 16 -8.81 -27.10 9.59
C LEU A 16 -7.41 -26.56 9.95
N PHE A 17 -6.98 -26.77 11.19
CA PHE A 17 -5.65 -26.35 11.63
C PHE A 17 -4.54 -27.17 10.96
N ALA A 18 -4.71 -28.48 10.81
CA ALA A 18 -3.77 -29.35 10.11
C ALA A 18 -3.61 -28.93 8.64
N ASP A 19 -4.71 -28.57 7.98
CA ASP A 19 -4.71 -28.02 6.62
C ASP A 19 -3.95 -26.69 6.54
N LEU A 20 -4.19 -25.78 7.48
CA LEU A 20 -3.48 -24.50 7.56
C LEU A 20 -1.96 -24.71 7.68
N ILE A 21 -1.54 -25.61 8.58
CA ILE A 21 -0.12 -25.92 8.79
C ILE A 21 0.50 -26.50 7.52
N SER A 22 -0.22 -27.36 6.80
CA SER A 22 0.25 -27.92 5.54
C SER A 22 0.50 -26.84 4.49
N ARG A 23 -0.43 -25.88 4.35
CA ARG A 23 -0.26 -24.74 3.43
C ARG A 23 0.91 -23.84 3.81
N ILE A 24 1.10 -23.55 5.10
CA ILE A 24 2.24 -22.74 5.57
C ILE A 24 3.58 -23.42 5.22
N LYS A 25 3.67 -24.74 5.37
CA LYS A 25 4.88 -25.50 5.02
C LYS A 25 5.19 -25.40 3.53
N GLU A 26 4.20 -25.65 2.68
CA GLU A 26 4.35 -25.54 1.23
C GLU A 26 4.75 -24.14 0.79
N GLU A 27 4.10 -23.11 1.34
CA GLU A 27 4.38 -21.72 0.98
C GLU A 27 5.76 -21.28 1.45
N SER A 28 6.18 -21.69 2.65
CA SER A 28 7.52 -21.45 3.19
C SER A 28 8.59 -22.04 2.27
N LEU A 29 8.45 -23.32 1.91
CA LEU A 29 9.40 -23.99 1.01
C LEU A 29 9.42 -23.32 -0.37
N LYS A 30 8.24 -23.06 -0.95
CA LYS A 30 8.13 -22.37 -2.23
C LYS A 30 8.83 -21.03 -2.21
N ARG A 31 8.63 -20.21 -1.18
CA ARG A 31 9.34 -18.93 -1.02
C ARG A 31 10.84 -19.13 -0.95
N LEU A 32 11.34 -20.06 -0.14
CA LEU A 32 12.78 -20.32 -0.03
C LEU A 32 13.41 -20.71 -1.37
N PHE A 33 12.72 -21.53 -2.18
CA PHE A 33 13.23 -21.92 -3.50
C PHE A 33 13.04 -20.85 -4.59
N LEU A 34 12.08 -19.93 -4.45
CA LEU A 34 11.85 -18.85 -5.41
C LEU A 34 12.59 -17.55 -5.06
N VAL A 35 13.08 -17.41 -3.83
CA VAL A 35 13.85 -16.23 -3.41
C VAL A 35 15.19 -16.21 -4.16
N LYS A 36 15.26 -15.34 -5.16
CA LYS A 36 16.51 -14.96 -5.80
C LYS A 36 17.17 -13.89 -4.94
N VAL A 37 18.22 -14.26 -4.22
CA VAL A 37 19.06 -13.30 -3.50
C VAL A 37 19.87 -12.55 -4.56
N GLN A 38 19.42 -11.35 -4.94
CA GLN A 38 20.20 -10.48 -5.81
C GLN A 38 21.36 -9.91 -4.99
N ARG A 39 22.59 -10.07 -5.49
CA ARG A 39 23.73 -9.30 -5.01
C ARG A 39 23.47 -7.82 -5.30
N GLU A 40 23.91 -6.93 -4.41
CA GLU A 40 23.61 -5.49 -4.50
C GLU A 40 23.97 -4.87 -5.86
N GLU A 41 25.04 -5.35 -6.49
CA GLU A 41 25.51 -4.88 -7.80
C GLU A 41 24.55 -5.25 -8.94
N GLU A 42 24.07 -6.50 -9.00
CA GLU A 42 23.11 -6.95 -10.03
C GLU A 42 21.71 -6.35 -9.83
N GLY A 43 21.31 -6.10 -8.57
CA GLY A 43 20.04 -5.47 -8.25
C GLY A 43 19.99 -3.99 -8.59
N ALA A 44 21.14 -3.30 -8.59
CA ALA A 44 21.27 -1.93 -9.06
C ALA A 44 21.08 -1.83 -10.58
N GLU A 45 21.74 -2.69 -11.36
CA GLU A 45 21.63 -2.72 -12.83
C GLU A 45 20.21 -3.09 -13.30
N LEU A 46 19.55 -4.04 -12.64
CA LEU A 46 18.15 -4.42 -12.93
C LEU A 46 17.17 -3.28 -12.62
N LYS A 47 17.38 -2.54 -11.52
CA LYS A 47 16.58 -1.34 -11.19
C LYS A 47 16.81 -0.21 -12.19
N GLU A 48 18.05 -0.02 -12.64
CA GLU A 48 18.40 1.01 -13.62
C GLU A 48 17.80 0.70 -15.00
N ARG A 49 17.89 -0.57 -15.46
CA ARG A 49 17.18 -1.04 -16.67
C ARG A 49 15.66 -0.91 -16.55
N ALA A 50 15.08 -1.24 -15.40
CA ALA A 50 13.64 -1.09 -15.18
C ALA A 50 13.20 0.39 -15.15
N ALA A 51 14.05 1.28 -14.64
CA ALA A 51 13.82 2.72 -14.68
C ALA A 51 13.94 3.28 -16.11
N ALA A 52 14.87 2.77 -16.91
CA ALA A 52 15.06 3.13 -18.31
C ALA A 52 13.97 2.58 -19.25
N GLN A 53 13.35 1.44 -18.91
CA GLN A 53 12.25 0.84 -19.67
C GLN A 53 10.86 1.38 -19.30
N ARG A 54 10.74 2.37 -18.40
CA ARG A 54 9.44 3.02 -18.16
C ARG A 54 9.01 3.69 -19.48
N PRO A 55 7.90 3.26 -20.11
CA PRO A 55 7.48 3.86 -21.36
C PRO A 55 7.21 5.34 -21.10
N ALA A 56 7.80 6.20 -21.93
CA ALA A 56 7.48 7.61 -21.98
C ALA A 56 5.95 7.73 -22.01
N ARG A 57 5.41 8.51 -21.07
CA ARG A 57 3.98 8.78 -20.89
C ARG A 57 3.32 8.91 -22.26
N VAL A 58 2.57 7.89 -22.67
CA VAL A 58 1.97 7.84 -24.00
C VAL A 58 0.92 8.94 -24.10
N THR A 59 1.23 9.98 -24.88
CA THR A 59 0.28 11.03 -25.24
C THR A 59 -0.69 10.43 -26.25
N LEU A 60 -1.85 9.95 -25.78
CA LEU A 60 -2.93 9.54 -26.66
C LEU A 60 -3.45 10.78 -27.38
N SER A 61 -3.25 10.83 -28.70
CA SER A 61 -3.80 11.86 -29.59
C SER A 61 -5.30 11.63 -29.76
N ARG A 62 -6.07 11.94 -28.71
CA ARG A 62 -7.52 12.03 -28.80
C ARG A 62 -7.88 13.50 -28.94
N GLY A 63 -8.16 13.90 -30.18
CA GLY A 63 -8.89 15.09 -30.65
C GLY A 63 -8.78 16.36 -29.82
N ASP A 64 -8.26 17.42 -30.45
CA ASP A 64 -8.23 18.80 -29.98
C ASP A 64 -9.52 19.25 -29.28
N ILE A 65 -9.57 19.05 -27.97
CA ILE A 65 -10.21 19.99 -27.07
C ILE A 65 -9.04 20.58 -26.32
N LYS A 66 -8.74 21.85 -26.62
CA LYS A 66 -7.85 22.69 -25.81
C LYS A 66 -8.40 22.71 -24.38
N SER A 67 -8.03 21.69 -23.61
CA SER A 67 -8.06 21.70 -22.16
C SER A 67 -7.00 22.72 -21.77
N ALA A 68 -7.39 23.99 -21.79
CA ALA A 68 -6.68 25.08 -21.14
C ALA A 68 -6.16 24.53 -19.81
N GLY A 69 -4.84 24.43 -19.70
CA GLY A 69 -4.18 23.71 -18.63
C GLY A 69 -4.74 24.16 -17.30
N LYS A 70 -5.52 23.29 -16.65
CA LYS A 70 -5.74 23.41 -15.21
C LYS A 70 -4.40 23.07 -14.58
N THR A 71 -3.54 24.08 -14.48
CA THR A 71 -2.46 24.09 -13.53
C THR A 71 -3.12 23.81 -12.18
N THR A 72 -2.86 22.63 -11.61
CA THR A 72 -3.26 22.34 -10.24
C THR A 72 -2.53 23.38 -9.40
N GLN A 73 -3.24 24.43 -8.97
CA GLN A 73 -2.65 25.50 -8.18
C GLN A 73 -2.15 24.88 -6.89
N LYS A 74 -0.83 24.71 -6.79
CA LYS A 74 -0.19 24.28 -5.56
C LYS A 74 -0.34 25.44 -4.59
N ARG A 75 -1.14 25.25 -3.54
CA ARG A 75 -1.37 26.28 -2.51
C ARG A 75 0.00 26.74 -2.00
N GLN A 76 0.33 28.02 -2.20
CA GLN A 76 1.63 28.59 -1.82
C GLN A 76 1.75 28.83 -0.30
N GLY A 77 0.65 28.67 0.46
CA GLY A 77 0.61 28.85 1.90
C GLY A 77 0.86 27.57 2.70
N VAL A 78 1.38 27.74 3.92
CA VAL A 78 1.52 26.66 4.91
C VAL A 78 0.16 26.01 5.16
N LYS A 79 0.10 24.67 5.10
CA LYS A 79 -1.08 23.91 5.51
C LYS A 79 -1.17 23.96 7.03
N ILE A 80 -2.01 24.84 7.56
CA ILE A 80 -2.29 24.94 9.00
C ILE A 80 -3.16 23.74 9.40
N GLY A 81 -2.64 22.90 10.29
CA GLY A 81 -3.33 21.76 10.86
C GLY A 81 -4.41 22.19 11.87
N ARG A 82 -5.42 21.33 12.08
CA ARG A 82 -6.58 21.61 12.95
C ARG A 82 -6.18 21.98 14.40
N ASN A 83 -5.05 21.49 14.90
CA ASN A 83 -4.59 21.76 16.27
C ASN A 83 -3.45 22.80 16.36
N ASP A 84 -2.96 23.34 15.25
CA ASP A 84 -1.83 24.28 15.21
C ASP A 84 -2.20 25.65 15.81
N PRO A 85 -1.24 26.46 16.29
CA PRO A 85 -1.53 27.82 16.73
C PRO A 85 -2.19 28.63 15.62
N CYS A 86 -3.27 29.34 15.94
CA CYS A 86 -4.01 30.07 14.94
C CYS A 86 -3.23 31.30 14.45
N PRO A 87 -3.12 31.52 13.13
CA PRO A 87 -2.43 32.69 12.57
C PRO A 87 -3.11 34.03 12.89
N CYS A 88 -4.32 34.01 13.47
CA CYS A 88 -5.04 35.20 13.96
C CYS A 88 -4.36 35.90 15.16
N GLY A 89 -3.27 35.34 15.71
CA GLY A 89 -2.56 35.88 16.86
C GLY A 89 -3.27 35.68 18.21
N SER A 90 -4.39 34.94 18.25
CA SER A 90 -5.19 34.74 19.47
C SER A 90 -4.59 33.78 20.50
N GLY A 91 -3.47 33.12 20.18
CA GLY A 91 -2.86 32.08 21.03
C GLY A 91 -3.65 30.77 21.16
N LYS A 92 -4.84 30.66 20.54
CA LYS A 92 -5.68 29.46 20.56
C LYS A 92 -5.34 28.52 19.40
N LYS A 93 -5.65 27.21 19.55
CA LYS A 93 -5.57 26.23 18.46
C LYS A 93 -6.47 26.66 17.29
N TYR A 94 -6.07 26.36 16.05
CA TYR A 94 -6.77 26.77 14.82
C TYR A 94 -8.26 26.39 14.86
N LYS A 95 -8.57 25.14 15.27
CA LYS A 95 -9.96 24.64 15.49
C LYS A 95 -10.82 25.37 16.53
N LYS A 96 -10.23 26.32 17.25
CA LYS A 96 -10.88 27.11 18.32
C LYS A 96 -10.78 28.63 18.05
N CYS A 97 -10.24 29.07 16.90
CA CYS A 97 -10.21 30.49 16.47
C CYS A 97 -10.78 30.63 15.04
N CYS A 98 -10.00 30.28 14.01
CA CYS A 98 -10.33 30.56 12.60
C CYS A 98 -10.62 29.29 11.77
N GLY A 99 -10.85 28.16 12.43
CA GLY A 99 -11.23 26.88 11.84
C GLY A 99 -11.98 26.00 12.81
#